data_AF-A0A439FIW9-F1
#
_entry.id   AF-A0A439FIW9-F1
#
_cell.length_a   1.000
_cell.length_b   1.000
_cell.length_c   1.000
_cell.angle_alpha   90.00
_cell.angle_beta   90.00
_cell.angle_gamma   90.00
#
_symmetry.space_group_name_H-M   'P 1'
#
loop_
_entity.id
_entity.type
_entity.pdbx_description
1 polymer ?
#
loop_
_entity_poly.entity_id
_entity_poly.type
_entity_poly.pdbx_seq_one_letter_code
_entity_poly.pdbx_strand_id
1 'polypeptide(L)' 'MSTETKVERGERHVREGRARIARQRKLIDEMTLDGHRTEVARGLLQDFEAVQRELEMHLDFLRTFN' A
#
# COMPACT_ATOMS: atom_id res chain seq x y z
N MET A 1 -3.86 23.52 -7.04
CA MET A 1 -3.72 22.20 -7.69
C MET A 1 -2.25 21.83 -7.64
N SER A 2 -1.91 20.63 -7.18
CA SER A 2 -0.51 20.17 -7.17
C SER A 2 -0.02 20.02 -8.61
N THR A 3 1.10 20.68 -8.94
CA THR A 3 1.77 20.63 -10.26
C THR A 3 2.58 19.35 -10.45
N GLU A 4 2.14 18.23 -9.87
CA GLU A 4 2.86 16.95 -10.00
C GLU A 4 2.62 16.31 -11.36
N THR A 5 3.72 15.86 -11.96
CA THR A 5 3.73 14.95 -13.11
C THR A 5 3.09 13.61 -12.73
N LYS A 6 2.77 12.80 -13.75
CA LYS A 6 2.22 11.45 -13.55
C LYS A 6 3.16 10.56 -12.73
N VAL A 7 4.47 10.66 -12.99
CA VAL A 7 5.50 9.90 -12.28
C VAL A 7 5.55 10.31 -10.82
N GLU A 8 5.70 11.60 -10.52
CA GLU A 8 5.77 12.10 -9.12
C GLU A 8 4.51 11.72 -8.31
N ARG A 9 3.34 11.80 -8.94
CA ARG A 9 2.09 11.36 -8.32
C ARG A 9 2.09 9.86 -8.03
N GLY A 10 2.54 9.04 -8.98
CA GLY A 10 2.70 7.60 -8.81
C GLY A 10 3.67 7.25 -7.68
N GLU A 11 4.82 7.91 -7.62
CA GLU A 11 5.82 7.73 -6.57
C GLU A 11 5.27 8.05 -5.19
N ARG A 12 4.54 9.17 -5.07
CA ARG A 12 3.88 9.53 -3.81
C ARG A 12 2.88 8.45 -3.40
N HIS A 13 2.00 8.01 -4.30
CA HIS A 13 0.98 7.02 -3.96
C HIS A 13 1.56 5.67 -3.57
N VAL A 14 2.59 5.20 -4.28
CA VAL A 14 3.32 3.97 -3.93
C VAL A 14 3.95 4.10 -2.54
N ARG A 15 4.62 5.23 -2.25
CA ARG A 15 5.24 5.47 -0.93
C ARG A 15 4.20 5.53 0.20
N GLU A 16 3.10 6.25 -0.01
CA GLU A 16 2.02 6.37 0.97
C GLU A 16 1.34 5.02 1.24
N GLY A 17 1.07 4.25 0.18
CA GLY A 17 0.50 2.91 0.26
C GLY A 17 1.38 1.95 1.06
N ARG A 18 2.70 1.88 0.76
CA ARG A 18 3.67 1.10 1.56
C ARG A 18 3.63 1.46 3.04
N ALA A 19 3.63 2.76 3.35
CA ALA A 19 3.60 3.22 4.74
C ALA A 19 2.30 2.86 5.45
N ARG A 20 1.15 2.89 4.74
CA ARG A 20 -0.16 2.48 5.30
C ARG A 20 -0.21 0.98 5.56
N ILE A 21 0.21 0.15 4.60
CA ILE A 21 0.28 -1.31 4.73
C ILE A 21 1.18 -1.70 5.90
N ALA A 22 2.36 -1.07 6.04
CA ALA A 22 3.27 -1.35 7.15
C ALA A 22 2.63 -1.07 8.52
N ARG A 23 1.88 0.05 8.65
CA ARG A 23 1.14 0.38 9.88
C ARG A 23 -0.01 -0.60 10.15
N GLN A 24 -0.76 -0.98 9.11
CA GLN A 24 -1.86 -1.94 9.25
C GLN A 24 -1.35 -3.31 9.67
N ARG A 25 -0.24 -3.77 9.10
CA ARG A 25 0.41 -5.03 9.50
C ARG A 25 0.79 -5.00 10.97
N LYS A 26 1.50 -3.94 11.41
CA LYS A 26 1.88 -3.77 12.82
C LYS A 26 0.66 -3.78 13.76
N LEU A 27 -0.40 -3.07 13.40
CA LEU A 27 -1.62 -3.03 14.21
C LEU A 27 -2.29 -4.41 14.30
N ILE A 28 -2.36 -5.15 13.19
CA ILE A 28 -2.91 -6.51 13.17
C ILE A 28 -2.07 -7.45 14.04
N ASP A 29 -0.74 -7.31 14.00
CA ASP A 29 0.17 -8.10 14.82
C ASP A 29 -0.06 -7.81 16.32
N GLU A 30 -0.15 -6.54 16.71
CA GLU A 30 -0.47 -6.11 18.09
C GLU A 30 -1.83 -6.67 18.54
N MET A 31 -2.88 -6.51 17.73
CA MET A 31 -4.20 -7.05 18.03
C MET A 31 -4.22 -8.57 18.17
N THR A 32 -3.45 -9.28 17.32
CA THR A 32 -3.32 -10.74 17.40
C THR A 32 -2.68 -11.15 18.73
N LEU A 33 -1.61 -10.47 19.13
CA LEU A 33 -0.90 -10.75 20.38
C LEU A 33 -1.80 -10.55 21.61
N ASP A 34 -2.68 -9.55 21.57
CA ASP A 34 -3.67 -9.27 22.61
C ASP A 34 -4.86 -10.24 22.61
N GLY A 35 -4.88 -11.22 21.68
CA GLY A 35 -5.92 -12.25 21.60
C GLY A 35 -7.17 -11.85 20.83
N HIS A 36 -7.13 -10.74 20.09
CA HIS A 36 -8.24 -10.33 19.23
C HIS A 36 -8.30 -11.19 17.95
N ARG A 37 -9.54 -11.39 17.47
CA ARG A 37 -9.80 -11.98 16.15
C ARG A 37 -9.46 -11.00 15.04
N THR A 38 -8.53 -11.38 14.16
CA THR A 38 -8.01 -10.50 13.10
C THR A 38 -8.14 -11.09 11.69
N GLU A 39 -8.90 -12.17 11.51
CA GLU A 39 -8.94 -12.91 10.23
C GLU A 39 -9.43 -12.03 9.08
N VAL A 40 -10.50 -11.26 9.31
CA VAL A 40 -11.04 -10.32 8.32
C VAL A 40 -10.03 -9.20 8.02
N ALA A 41 -9.39 -8.66 9.05
CA ALA A 41 -8.39 -7.60 8.89
C ALA A 41 -7.18 -8.09 8.08
N ARG A 42 -6.75 -9.34 8.27
CA ARG A 42 -5.70 -9.98 7.48
C ARG A 42 -6.10 -10.15 6.01
N GLY A 43 -7.34 -10.57 5.75
CA GLY A 43 -7.86 -10.67 4.38
C GLY A 43 -7.85 -9.30 3.68
N LEU A 44 -8.35 -8.26 4.34
CA LEU A 44 -8.32 -6.90 3.79
C LEU A 44 -6.90 -6.37 3.56
N LEU A 45 -5.95 -6.71 4.46
CA LEU A 45 -4.55 -6.34 4.28
C LEU A 45 -3.94 -7.02 3.04
N GLN A 46 -4.30 -8.28 2.77
CA GLN A 46 -3.85 -8.99 1.55
C GLN A 46 -4.39 -8.32 0.28
N ASP A 47 -5.64 -7.85 0.29
CA ASP A 47 -6.22 -7.09 -0.83
C ASP A 47 -5.46 -5.78 -1.05
N PHE A 48 -5.15 -5.03 0.02
CA PHE A 48 -4.35 -3.81 -0.09
C PHE A 48 -2.94 -4.08 -0.62
N GLU A 49 -2.31 -5.18 -0.21
CA GLU A 49 -1.00 -5.59 -0.73
C GLU A 49 -1.05 -5.97 -2.21
N ALA A 50 -2.15 -6.58 -2.67
CA ALA A 50 -2.35 -6.86 -4.09
C ALA A 50 -2.47 -5.58 -4.91
N VAL A 51 -3.31 -4.64 -4.47
CA VAL A 51 -3.45 -3.32 -5.12
C VAL A 51 -2.12 -2.56 -5.10
N GLN A 52 -1.36 -2.63 -4.01
CA GLN A 52 -0.05 -1.99 -3.92
C GLN A 52 0.93 -2.54 -4.98
N ARG A 53 0.92 -3.84 -5.27
CA ARG A 53 1.74 -4.42 -6.35
C ARG A 53 1.32 -3.89 -7.72
N GLU A 54 0.03 -3.72 -7.96
CA GLU A 54 -0.47 -3.11 -9.21
C GLU A 54 -0.01 -1.65 -9.37
N LEU A 55 -0.04 -0.88 -8.29
CA LEU A 55 0.45 0.51 -8.30
C LEU A 55 1.96 0.59 -8.55
N GLU A 56 2.73 -0.35 -8.00
CA GLU A 56 4.17 -0.44 -8.24
C GLU A 56 4.48 -0.79 -9.70
N MET A 57 3.79 -1.79 -10.28
CA MET A 57 3.91 -2.11 -11.70
C MET A 57 3.52 -0.93 -12.59
N HIS A 58 2.46 -0.20 -12.24
CA HIS A 58 2.05 0.98 -12.98
C HIS A 58 3.09 2.10 -12.90
N LEU A 59 3.70 2.32 -11.74
CA LEU A 59 4.78 3.29 -11.59
C LEU A 59 6.00 2.91 -12.43
N ASP A 60 6.37 1.63 -12.45
CA ASP A 60 7.50 1.15 -13.28
C ASP A 60 7.21 1.34 -14.77
N PHE A 61 5.96 1.11 -15.21
CA PHE A 61 5.52 1.45 -16.56
C PHE A 61 5.66 2.96 -16.83
N LEU A 62 5.16 3.82 -15.93
CA LEU A 62 5.27 5.27 -16.09
C LEU A 62 6.72 5.76 -16.12
N ARG A 63 7.65 5.10 -15.43
CA ARG A 63 9.08 5.44 -15.46
C ARG A 63 9.78 5.00 -16.74
N THR A 64 9.29 3.94 -17.36
CA THR A 64 9.89 3.35 -18.56
C THR A 64 9.40 4.02 -19.85
N PHE A 65 8.13 4.45 -19.87
CA PHE A 65 7.45 4.90 -21.09
C PHE A 65 6.97 6.37 -21.08
N ASN A 66 7.39 7.19 -20.10
CA ASN A 66 7.24 8.66 -20.16
C ASN A 66 8.52 9.33 -20.64
#